data_AF-A0A496UCS9-F1
#
_entry.id   AF-A0A496UCS9-F1
#
_cell.length_a   1.000
_cell.length_b   1.000
_cell.length_c   1.000
_cell.angle_alpha   90.00
_cell.angle_beta   90.00
_cell.angle_gamma   90.00
#
_symmetry.space_group_name_H-M   'P 1'
#
loop_
_entity.id
_entity.type
_entity.pdbx_description
1 polymer ?
#
loop_
_entity_poly.entity_id
_entity_poly.type
_entity_poly.pdbx_seq_one_letter_code
_entity_poly.pdbx_strand_id
1 'polypeptide(L)'
;MDREKDFNADRLPLEEVLIEEMEGIHAPENWTRADGDDSPERPPVVIQENRGYSLVGNHRTVWNLKSIGKSTVRCLVVRNSVHVLPAHKLINNCTEEAMLFEGILRRSIVPNRSRLADMLGYSRARITQLLNQLKLPLNIRQQVLLTDDVSEFKLRPLLKFLDDEQKLQAGFKKLMDGNLSGRQMADFTNSDDFQDSSVTIPPDTESETRNPAVSDSGTNGSIAELEGVFASEQPAEHPKVADVSGKTAAPIDMAVVLKELGNLRKTGWRIRAAEYMLPPAEREFLEGVSKLRSGLYQEAMNILENIVSANSEHHLAWFYLGRCSNLTGSLQEAEEYLRNAVSRNEDNPDYLVELAVVLEKLKRHSEAETFYKKSALIRKTLAAGK
;
A
#
# COMPACT_ATOMS: atom_id res chain seq x y z
N MET A 1 3.44 -16.30 25.53
CA MET A 1 3.75 -15.01 26.17
C MET A 1 4.91 -14.39 25.44
N ASP A 2 4.63 -13.22 24.88
CA ASP A 2 5.52 -12.10 24.59
C ASP A 2 6.56 -12.25 23.48
N ARG A 3 6.08 -11.94 22.27
CA ARG A 3 6.78 -11.06 21.32
C ARG A 3 5.78 -10.43 20.35
N GLU A 4 4.68 -9.87 20.87
CA GLU A 4 4.08 -8.68 20.27
C GLU A 4 5.10 -7.55 20.45
N LYS A 5 6.18 -7.57 19.66
CA LYS A 5 7.04 -6.41 19.52
C LYS A 5 6.16 -5.35 18.87
N ASP A 6 5.83 -4.32 19.63
CA ASP A 6 5.26 -3.06 19.17
C ASP A 6 5.57 -2.83 17.70
N PHE A 7 4.61 -3.12 16.85
CA PHE A 7 4.67 -2.75 15.45
C PHE A 7 4.54 -1.24 15.44
N ASN A 8 5.67 -0.57 15.58
CA ASN A 8 5.72 0.87 15.71
C ASN A 8 5.33 1.50 14.36
N ALA A 9 4.08 1.94 14.26
CA ALA A 9 3.51 2.57 13.08
C ALA A 9 4.31 3.80 12.63
N ASP A 10 5.09 4.44 13.53
CA ASP A 10 5.92 5.60 13.22
C ASP A 10 7.05 5.31 12.23
N ARG A 11 7.44 4.03 12.08
CA ARG A 11 8.47 3.61 11.11
C ARG A 11 7.89 3.22 9.75
N LEU A 12 6.58 3.27 9.58
CA LEU A 12 5.95 2.89 8.32
C LEU A 12 6.10 3.98 7.26
N PRO A 13 6.30 3.59 5.99
CA PRO A 13 6.38 4.52 4.89
C PRO A 13 4.98 5.07 4.51
N LEU A 14 4.34 5.81 5.43
CA LEU A 14 3.01 6.39 5.20
C LEU A 14 3.08 7.57 4.23
N GLU A 15 2.06 7.67 3.37
CA GLU A 15 1.89 8.73 2.38
C GLU A 15 0.61 9.50 2.64
N GLU A 16 0.63 10.81 2.37
CA GLU A 16 -0.57 11.62 2.40
C GLU A 16 -1.36 11.44 1.09
N VAL A 17 -2.61 11.02 1.24
CA VAL A 17 -3.53 10.74 0.13
C VAL A 17 -4.85 11.48 0.36
N LEU A 18 -5.41 12.00 -0.73
CA LEU A 18 -6.72 12.62 -0.74
C LEU A 18 -7.79 11.55 -0.54
N ILE A 19 -8.69 11.76 0.41
CA ILE A 19 -9.74 10.82 0.76
C ILE A 19 -10.74 10.62 -0.40
N GLU A 20 -10.89 11.60 -1.27
CA GLU A 20 -11.69 11.53 -2.51
C GLU A 20 -11.07 10.65 -3.61
N GLU A 21 -9.74 10.46 -3.60
CA GLU A 21 -9.04 9.56 -4.53
C GLU A 21 -9.16 8.09 -4.10
N MET A 22 -9.80 7.81 -2.95
CA MET A 22 -9.96 6.47 -2.40
C MET A 22 -11.33 5.88 -2.74
N GLU A 23 -11.30 4.81 -3.54
CA GLU A 23 -12.45 3.94 -3.80
C GLU A 23 -12.45 2.76 -2.83
N GLY A 24 -13.62 2.39 -2.29
CA GLY A 24 -13.73 1.28 -1.36
C GLY A 24 -15.13 1.10 -0.83
N ILE A 25 -15.28 0.23 0.17
CA ILE A 25 -16.60 0.00 0.79
C ILE A 25 -16.98 1.23 1.63
N HIS A 26 -18.18 1.75 1.39
CA HIS A 26 -18.74 2.86 2.16
C HIS A 26 -19.31 2.38 3.50
N ALA A 27 -19.32 3.27 4.49
CA ALA A 27 -19.97 3.01 5.77
C ALA A 27 -21.48 2.75 5.55
N PRO A 28 -22.11 1.90 6.37
CA PRO A 28 -23.57 1.84 6.45
C PRO A 28 -24.18 3.23 6.72
N GLU A 29 -25.38 3.52 6.19
CA GLU A 29 -26.02 4.85 6.29
C GLU A 29 -26.15 5.37 7.73
N ASN A 30 -26.39 4.47 8.69
CA ASN A 30 -26.56 4.79 10.10
C ASN A 30 -25.29 4.59 10.94
N TRP A 31 -24.13 4.47 10.29
CA TRP A 31 -22.88 4.29 11.02
C TRP A 31 -22.42 5.59 11.67
N THR A 32 -22.18 5.53 12.97
CA THR A 32 -21.54 6.59 13.75
C THR A 32 -20.42 5.98 14.58
N ARG A 33 -19.29 6.67 14.67
CA ARG A 33 -18.27 6.33 15.67
C ARG A 33 -18.85 6.59 17.06
N ALA A 34 -18.79 5.60 17.94
CA ALA A 34 -19.34 5.73 19.28
C ALA A 34 -18.57 6.80 20.07
N ASP A 35 -19.30 7.59 20.87
CA ASP A 35 -18.69 8.56 21.78
C ASP A 35 -17.79 7.83 22.78
N GLY A 36 -16.50 8.17 22.80
CA GLY A 36 -15.50 7.51 23.64
C GLY A 36 -14.83 6.26 23.03
N ASP A 37 -15.06 5.97 21.74
CA ASP A 37 -14.25 4.98 21.02
C ASP A 37 -12.83 5.51 20.75
N ASP A 38 -11.95 5.32 21.75
CA ASP A 38 -10.52 5.63 21.72
C ASP A 38 -9.70 4.62 20.91
N SER A 39 -10.33 3.73 20.13
CA SER A 39 -9.62 2.80 19.26
C SER A 39 -8.61 3.56 18.39
N PRO A 40 -7.33 3.18 18.41
CA PRO A 40 -6.31 3.91 17.68
C PRO A 40 -6.66 3.90 16.18
N GLU A 41 -6.66 5.08 15.56
CA GLU A 41 -6.81 5.23 14.11
C GLU A 41 -5.58 4.65 13.42
N ARG A 42 -5.63 3.34 13.17
CA ARG A 42 -4.60 2.65 12.41
C ARG A 42 -4.52 3.29 11.03
N PRO A 43 -3.32 3.53 10.50
CA PRO A 43 -3.16 4.07 9.16
C PRO A 43 -3.93 3.23 8.13
N PRO A 44 -4.77 3.83 7.28
CA PRO A 44 -5.43 3.11 6.21
C PRO A 44 -4.43 2.39 5.31
N VAL A 45 -4.84 1.25 4.79
CA VAL A 45 -4.06 0.51 3.79
C VAL A 45 -4.77 0.67 2.46
N VAL A 46 -4.04 1.17 1.47
CA VAL A 46 -4.56 1.38 0.13
C VAL A 46 -3.67 0.72 -0.91
N ILE A 47 -4.25 0.30 -2.03
CA ILE A 47 -3.54 -0.22 -3.19
C ILE A 47 -3.58 0.84 -4.28
N GLN A 48 -2.43 1.14 -4.89
CA GLN A 48 -2.34 2.11 -5.97
C GLN A 48 -3.05 1.56 -7.22
N GLU A 49 -4.03 2.31 -7.70
CA GLU A 49 -4.70 2.08 -8.98
C GLU A 49 -4.22 3.09 -10.04
N ASN A 50 -4.65 2.92 -11.29
CA ASN A 50 -4.22 3.78 -12.41
C ASN A 50 -4.65 5.25 -12.22
N ARG A 51 -5.80 5.49 -11.56
CA ARG A 51 -6.37 6.83 -11.33
C ARG A 51 -6.91 6.97 -9.90
N GLY A 52 -6.07 6.69 -8.90
CA GLY A 52 -6.43 6.81 -7.49
C GLY A 52 -5.98 5.61 -6.68
N TYR A 53 -6.79 5.23 -5.69
CA TYR A 53 -6.45 4.24 -4.69
C TYR A 53 -7.64 3.35 -4.35
N SER A 54 -7.43 2.03 -4.24
CA SER A 54 -8.41 1.13 -3.62
C SER A 54 -8.13 1.00 -2.13
N LEU A 55 -9.08 1.39 -1.28
CA LEU A 55 -9.06 1.17 0.17
C LEU A 55 -9.28 -0.31 0.46
N VAL A 56 -8.32 -0.92 1.16
CA VAL A 56 -8.36 -2.36 1.47
C VAL A 56 -8.24 -2.67 2.97
N GLY A 57 -7.87 -1.69 3.79
CA GLY A 57 -7.74 -1.91 5.23
C GLY A 57 -7.92 -0.65 6.07
N ASN A 58 -8.37 -0.85 7.31
CA ASN A 58 -8.75 0.16 8.28
C ASN A 58 -9.83 1.13 7.75
N HIS A 59 -10.93 0.58 7.22
CA HIS A 59 -12.06 1.34 6.65
C HIS A 59 -12.69 2.29 7.67
N ARG A 60 -12.84 1.83 8.92
CA ARG A 60 -13.39 2.62 10.04
C ARG A 60 -12.63 3.94 10.24
N THR A 61 -11.30 3.95 10.06
CA THR A 61 -10.49 5.17 10.09
C THR A 61 -10.92 6.14 8.99
N VAL A 62 -11.05 5.68 7.75
CA VAL A 62 -11.44 6.53 6.62
C VAL A 62 -12.87 7.04 6.77
N TRP A 63 -13.80 6.21 7.25
CA TRP A 63 -15.17 6.60 7.49
C TRP A 63 -15.28 7.68 8.58
N ASN A 64 -14.51 7.55 9.67
CA ASN A 64 -14.45 8.57 10.71
C ASN A 64 -13.88 9.89 10.17
N LEU A 65 -12.78 9.83 9.41
CA LEU A 65 -12.18 11.02 8.83
C LEU A 65 -13.12 11.74 7.85
N LYS A 66 -13.91 10.98 7.08
CA LYS A 66 -14.97 11.52 6.22
C LYS A 66 -16.08 12.20 7.04
N SER A 67 -16.54 11.59 8.13
CA SER A 67 -17.63 12.17 8.94
C SER A 67 -17.24 13.49 9.62
N ILE A 68 -15.96 13.66 9.99
CA ILE A 68 -15.43 14.91 10.54
C ILE A 68 -14.95 15.91 9.48
N GLY A 69 -15.15 15.62 8.17
CA GLY A 69 -14.82 16.53 7.07
C GLY A 69 -13.33 16.69 6.76
N LYS A 70 -12.48 15.71 7.12
CA LYS A 70 -11.07 15.71 6.69
C LYS A 70 -10.97 15.38 5.20
N SER A 71 -10.04 16.03 4.51
CA SER A 71 -9.77 15.83 3.08
C SER A 71 -8.58 14.92 2.81
N THR A 72 -7.61 14.84 3.72
CA THR A 72 -6.39 14.02 3.58
C THR A 72 -6.23 13.04 4.73
N VAL A 73 -5.52 11.94 4.45
CA VAL A 73 -5.14 10.94 5.45
C VAL A 73 -3.76 10.38 5.14
N ARG A 74 -3.01 10.03 6.19
CA ARG A 74 -1.74 9.30 6.08
C ARG A 74 -2.02 7.80 6.02
N CYS A 75 -1.74 7.18 4.88
CA CYS A 75 -2.00 5.76 4.62
C CYS A 75 -0.75 5.02 4.15
N LEU A 76 -0.70 3.71 4.36
CA LEU A 76 0.29 2.85 3.73
C LEU A 76 -0.17 2.50 2.31
N VAL A 77 0.60 2.91 1.30
CA VAL A 77 0.29 2.62 -0.11
C VAL A 77 1.03 1.37 -0.59
N VAL A 78 0.30 0.32 -0.95
CA VAL A 78 0.83 -0.94 -1.46
C VAL A 78 1.02 -0.83 -2.98
N ARG A 79 2.29 -0.94 -3.42
CA ARG A 79 2.69 -0.85 -4.84
C ARG A 79 3.54 -2.03 -5.31
N ASN A 80 4.21 -2.70 -4.38
CA ASN A 80 5.13 -3.80 -4.63
C ASN A 80 5.08 -4.79 -3.46
N SER A 81 5.78 -5.92 -3.64
CA SER A 81 5.83 -7.01 -2.66
C SER A 81 6.41 -6.62 -1.30
N VAL A 82 7.26 -5.58 -1.22
CA VAL A 82 7.87 -5.11 0.04
C VAL A 82 6.81 -4.50 0.98
N HIS A 83 5.75 -3.90 0.42
CA HIS A 83 4.67 -3.30 1.21
C HIS A 83 3.66 -4.33 1.76
N VAL A 84 3.67 -5.57 1.25
CA VAL A 84 2.68 -6.59 1.58
C VAL A 84 2.71 -6.97 3.06
N LEU A 85 3.89 -7.26 3.62
CA LEU A 85 3.99 -7.67 5.02
C LEU A 85 3.65 -6.54 6.01
N PRO A 86 4.15 -5.30 5.83
CA PRO A 86 3.71 -4.17 6.64
C PRO A 86 2.19 -3.89 6.53
N ALA A 87 1.62 -4.01 5.32
CA ALA A 87 0.19 -3.82 5.10
C ALA A 87 -0.65 -4.88 5.82
N HIS A 88 -0.27 -6.14 5.70
CA HIS A 88 -0.92 -7.25 6.38
C HIS A 88 -0.91 -7.09 7.90
N LYS A 89 0.20 -6.60 8.47
CA LYS A 89 0.31 -6.32 9.92
C LYS A 89 -0.57 -5.18 10.42
N LEU A 90 -1.00 -4.26 9.54
CA LEU A 90 -1.91 -3.18 9.91
C LEU A 90 -3.36 -3.63 9.98
N ILE A 91 -3.71 -4.77 9.36
CA ILE A 91 -5.06 -5.25 9.19
C ILE A 91 -5.36 -6.35 10.21
N ASN A 92 -6.50 -6.22 10.89
CA ASN A 92 -7.02 -7.26 11.79
C ASN A 92 -8.29 -7.91 11.25
N ASN A 93 -9.12 -7.16 10.54
CA ASN A 93 -10.42 -7.61 10.09
C ASN A 93 -10.29 -8.62 8.93
N CYS A 94 -11.01 -9.73 9.01
CA CYS A 94 -10.90 -10.80 8.00
C CYS A 94 -11.38 -10.38 6.60
N THR A 95 -12.37 -9.47 6.50
CA THR A 95 -12.84 -8.93 5.23
C THR A 95 -11.80 -8.00 4.62
N GLU A 96 -11.17 -7.16 5.43
CA GLU A 96 -10.05 -6.30 4.99
C GLU A 96 -8.84 -7.12 4.56
N GLU A 97 -8.52 -8.19 5.29
CA GLU A 97 -7.45 -9.12 4.92
C GLU A 97 -7.73 -9.76 3.55
N ALA A 98 -8.98 -10.18 3.32
CA ALA A 98 -9.41 -10.69 2.03
C ALA A 98 -9.33 -9.63 0.91
N MET A 99 -9.72 -8.37 1.18
CA MET A 99 -9.61 -7.27 0.23
C MET A 99 -8.15 -6.94 -0.13
N LEU A 100 -7.25 -6.93 0.87
CA LEU A 100 -5.82 -6.76 0.63
C LEU A 100 -5.28 -7.86 -0.28
N PHE A 101 -5.64 -9.12 -0.03
CA PHE A 101 -5.19 -10.24 -0.84
C PHE A 101 -5.74 -10.19 -2.27
N GLU A 102 -7.01 -9.83 -2.44
CA GLU A 102 -7.61 -9.66 -3.75
C GLU A 102 -6.88 -8.59 -4.54
N GLY A 103 -6.67 -7.41 -3.95
CA GLY A 103 -6.04 -6.31 -4.67
C GLY A 103 -4.57 -6.57 -4.97
N ILE A 104 -3.82 -7.22 -4.07
CA ILE A 104 -2.43 -7.63 -4.33
C ILE A 104 -2.35 -8.55 -5.55
N LEU A 105 -3.25 -9.53 -5.64
CA LEU A 105 -3.27 -10.50 -6.73
C LEU A 105 -3.78 -9.86 -8.03
N ARG A 106 -4.84 -9.05 -7.95
CA ARG A 106 -5.42 -8.34 -9.09
C ARG A 106 -4.40 -7.41 -9.75
N ARG A 107 -3.61 -6.68 -8.95
CA ARG A 107 -2.56 -5.77 -9.42
C ARG A 107 -1.24 -6.47 -9.75
N SER A 108 -1.20 -7.81 -9.68
CA SER A 108 0.02 -8.60 -9.92
C SER A 108 1.22 -8.14 -9.07
N ILE A 109 0.96 -7.52 -7.91
CA ILE A 109 1.98 -7.11 -6.93
C ILE A 109 2.70 -8.36 -6.39
N VAL A 110 1.94 -9.43 -6.24
CA VAL A 110 2.43 -10.79 -6.01
C VAL A 110 1.82 -11.67 -7.10
N PRO A 111 2.61 -12.53 -7.77
CA PRO A 111 2.17 -13.18 -9.01
C PRO A 111 1.05 -14.20 -8.81
N ASN A 112 0.96 -14.84 -7.65
CA ASN A 112 -0.04 -15.87 -7.39
C ASN A 112 -0.25 -16.13 -5.89
N ARG A 113 -1.31 -16.88 -5.58
CA ARG A 113 -1.70 -17.25 -4.21
C ARG A 113 -0.63 -18.07 -3.47
N SER A 114 0.16 -18.89 -4.17
CA SER A 114 1.22 -19.68 -3.55
C SER A 114 2.32 -18.77 -3.03
N ARG A 115 2.78 -17.83 -3.86
CA ARG A 115 3.80 -16.86 -3.47
C ARG A 115 3.33 -15.96 -2.33
N LEU A 116 2.06 -15.53 -2.35
CA LEU A 116 1.46 -14.74 -1.27
C LEU A 116 1.41 -15.54 0.04
N ALA A 117 1.03 -16.81 -0.03
CA ALA A 117 1.00 -17.71 1.12
C ALA A 117 2.41 -17.90 1.72
N ASP A 118 3.41 -18.14 0.87
CA ASP A 118 4.81 -18.29 1.30
C ASP A 118 5.32 -17.01 1.99
N MET A 119 5.02 -15.83 1.42
CA MET A 119 5.43 -14.54 1.98
C MET A 119 4.83 -14.26 3.36
N LEU A 120 3.60 -14.71 3.61
CA LEU A 120 2.88 -14.47 4.87
C LEU A 120 3.01 -15.63 5.87
N GLY A 121 3.66 -16.74 5.48
CA GLY A 121 3.74 -17.95 6.29
C GLY A 121 2.39 -18.68 6.44
N TYR A 122 1.51 -18.55 5.45
CA TYR A 122 0.18 -19.15 5.44
C TYR A 122 0.11 -20.38 4.53
N SER A 123 -0.96 -21.16 4.67
CA SER A 123 -1.29 -22.16 3.66
C SER A 123 -2.00 -21.51 2.48
N ARG A 124 -1.76 -22.01 1.26
CA ARG A 124 -2.49 -21.58 0.05
C ARG A 124 -4.01 -21.75 0.21
N ALA A 125 -4.44 -22.77 0.96
CA ALA A 125 -5.84 -23.01 1.28
C ALA A 125 -6.44 -21.86 2.10
N ARG A 126 -5.72 -21.36 3.11
CA ARG A 126 -6.16 -20.21 3.91
C ARG A 126 -6.36 -18.95 3.05
N ILE A 127 -5.39 -18.63 2.18
CA ILE A 127 -5.54 -17.51 1.23
C ILE A 127 -6.82 -17.65 0.40
N THR A 128 -7.08 -18.85 -0.12
CA THR A 128 -8.30 -19.10 -0.92
C THR A 128 -9.57 -18.98 -0.08
N GLN A 129 -9.54 -19.43 1.17
CA GLN A 129 -10.68 -19.37 2.07
C GLN A 129 -11.03 -17.94 2.47
N LEU A 130 -10.04 -17.08 2.71
CA LEU A 130 -10.23 -15.65 2.94
C LEU A 130 -10.82 -14.97 1.70
N LEU A 131 -10.22 -15.17 0.53
CA LEU A 131 -10.72 -14.59 -0.72
C LEU A 131 -12.18 -14.96 -1.03
N ASN A 132 -12.60 -16.19 -0.68
CA ASN A 132 -13.99 -16.61 -0.87
C ASN A 132 -15.00 -15.79 -0.06
N GLN A 133 -14.59 -15.12 1.03
CA GLN A 133 -15.47 -14.24 1.81
C GLN A 133 -15.91 -13.01 1.02
N LEU A 134 -15.15 -12.59 0.01
CA LEU A 134 -15.53 -11.48 -0.86
C LEU A 134 -16.75 -11.80 -1.73
N LYS A 135 -17.17 -13.07 -1.80
CA LYS A 135 -18.43 -13.48 -2.45
C LYS A 135 -19.66 -13.13 -1.61
N LEU A 136 -19.50 -12.81 -0.33
CA LEU A 136 -20.61 -12.37 0.51
C LEU A 136 -21.19 -11.05 -0.04
N PRO A 137 -22.51 -10.86 0.04
CA PRO A 137 -23.17 -9.61 -0.29
C PRO A 137 -22.55 -8.39 0.38
N LEU A 138 -22.64 -7.24 -0.28
CA LEU A 138 -21.99 -5.99 0.16
C LEU A 138 -22.44 -5.57 1.56
N ASN A 139 -23.73 -5.67 1.87
CA ASN A 139 -24.29 -5.35 3.19
C ASN A 139 -23.68 -6.21 4.30
N ILE A 140 -23.52 -7.53 4.09
CA ILE A 140 -22.87 -8.42 5.06
C ILE A 140 -21.41 -8.02 5.26
N ARG A 141 -20.68 -7.77 4.17
CA ARG A 141 -19.29 -7.31 4.26
C ARG A 141 -19.17 -5.98 5.01
N GLN A 142 -20.07 -5.03 4.77
CA GLN A 142 -20.12 -3.77 5.52
C GLN A 142 -20.32 -3.99 7.02
N GLN A 143 -21.21 -4.91 7.42
CA GLN A 143 -21.42 -5.23 8.83
C GLN A 143 -20.19 -5.90 9.46
N VAL A 144 -19.51 -6.78 8.73
CA VAL A 144 -18.27 -7.41 9.22
C VAL A 144 -17.16 -6.38 9.44
N LEU A 145 -17.09 -5.30 8.65
CA LEU A 145 -16.10 -4.23 8.85
C LEU A 145 -16.29 -3.42 10.15
N LEU A 146 -17.44 -3.55 10.82
CA LEU A 146 -17.73 -2.83 12.06
C LEU A 146 -17.04 -3.44 13.29
N THR A 147 -16.63 -4.70 13.22
CA THR A 147 -16.07 -5.46 14.35
C THR A 147 -14.87 -6.30 13.92
N ASP A 148 -13.90 -6.48 14.82
CA ASP A 148 -12.78 -7.40 14.62
C ASP A 148 -13.05 -8.80 15.20
N ASP A 149 -14.20 -9.02 15.84
CA ASP A 149 -14.54 -10.26 16.54
C ASP A 149 -15.00 -11.39 15.60
N VAL A 150 -15.26 -11.05 14.34
CA VAL A 150 -15.69 -11.99 13.30
C VAL A 150 -14.46 -12.53 12.58
N SER A 151 -14.20 -13.83 12.75
CA SER A 151 -13.11 -14.53 12.08
C SER A 151 -13.59 -15.27 10.83
N GLU A 152 -12.63 -15.58 9.95
CA GLU A 152 -12.86 -16.35 8.71
C GLU A 152 -13.63 -17.66 8.91
N PHE A 153 -13.41 -18.31 10.05
CA PHE A 153 -14.03 -19.59 10.39
C PHE A 153 -15.51 -19.45 10.72
N LYS A 154 -15.94 -18.30 11.25
CA LYS A 154 -17.35 -18.03 11.55
C LYS A 154 -18.15 -17.75 10.29
N LEU A 155 -17.54 -17.08 9.29
CA LEU A 155 -18.18 -16.75 8.02
C LEU A 155 -18.23 -17.92 7.03
N ARG A 156 -17.26 -18.84 7.09
CA ARG A 156 -17.13 -19.94 6.13
C ARG A 156 -18.41 -20.77 5.91
N PRO A 157 -19.19 -21.15 6.95
CA PRO A 157 -20.41 -21.93 6.75
C PRO A 157 -21.48 -21.20 5.94
N LEU A 158 -21.53 -19.87 6.04
CA LEU A 158 -22.51 -19.02 5.35
C LEU A 158 -22.29 -19.00 3.83
N LEU A 159 -21.07 -19.27 3.36
CA LEU A 159 -20.73 -19.30 1.93
C LEU A 159 -21.46 -20.39 1.13
N LYS A 160 -22.14 -21.33 1.79
CA LYS A 160 -22.98 -22.34 1.13
C LYS A 160 -24.33 -21.79 0.66
N PHE A 161 -24.76 -20.65 1.20
CA PHE A 161 -26.09 -20.08 0.98
C PHE A 161 -26.02 -18.77 0.18
N LEU A 162 -25.04 -18.63 -0.71
CA LEU A 162 -24.91 -17.41 -1.52
C LEU A 162 -26.11 -17.19 -2.46
N ASP A 163 -26.80 -18.27 -2.82
CA ASP A 163 -28.00 -18.24 -3.68
C ASP A 163 -29.31 -18.09 -2.89
N ASP A 164 -29.27 -18.16 -1.55
CA ASP A 164 -30.43 -18.06 -0.66
C ASP A 164 -30.24 -16.90 0.31
N GLU A 165 -30.69 -15.72 -0.11
CA GLU A 165 -30.54 -14.47 0.64
C GLU A 165 -31.20 -14.56 2.03
N GLN A 166 -32.33 -15.25 2.15
CA GLN A 166 -33.07 -15.36 3.42
C GLN A 166 -32.27 -16.17 4.45
N LYS A 167 -31.78 -17.36 4.06
CA LYS A 167 -30.93 -18.18 4.94
C LYS A 167 -29.62 -17.47 5.25
N LEU A 168 -29.05 -16.78 4.27
CA LEU A 168 -27.80 -16.05 4.47
C LEU A 168 -27.96 -14.94 5.52
N GLN A 169 -29.02 -14.14 5.44
CA GLN A 169 -29.32 -13.09 6.42
C GLN A 169 -29.65 -13.67 7.79
N ALA A 170 -30.47 -14.74 7.87
CA ALA A 170 -30.79 -15.40 9.13
C ALA A 170 -29.54 -15.98 9.82
N GLY A 171 -28.68 -16.64 9.05
CA GLY A 171 -27.41 -17.19 9.53
C GLY A 171 -26.43 -16.10 9.99
N PHE A 172 -26.34 -14.99 9.24
CA PHE A 172 -25.49 -13.87 9.61
C PHE A 172 -26.01 -13.14 10.86
N LYS A 173 -27.33 -12.91 10.96
CA LYS A 173 -27.96 -12.36 12.16
C LYS A 173 -27.66 -13.21 13.38
N LYS A 174 -27.80 -14.54 13.27
CA LYS A 174 -27.47 -15.46 14.36
C LYS A 174 -25.98 -15.40 14.76
N LEU A 175 -25.09 -15.20 13.81
CA LEU A 175 -23.64 -15.03 14.04
C LEU A 175 -23.35 -13.72 14.79
N MET A 176 -24.06 -12.64 14.49
CA MET A 176 -23.89 -11.35 15.17
C MET A 176 -24.52 -11.34 16.56
N ASP A 177 -25.69 -11.97 16.71
CA ASP A 177 -26.42 -12.05 18.00
C ASP A 177 -25.77 -13.06 18.97
N GLY A 178 -25.07 -14.07 18.47
CA GLY A 178 -24.47 -15.14 19.26
C GLY A 178 -22.95 -15.17 19.12
N ASN A 179 -22.22 -15.25 20.24
CA ASN A 179 -20.76 -15.44 20.21
C ASN A 179 -20.37 -16.89 19.85
N LEU A 180 -20.87 -17.37 18.72
CA LEU A 180 -20.70 -18.73 18.23
C LEU A 180 -19.29 -18.91 17.66
N SER A 181 -18.63 -20.01 18.04
CA SER A 181 -17.38 -20.43 17.41
C SER A 181 -17.63 -20.92 15.97
N GLY A 182 -16.57 -20.98 15.15
CA GLY A 182 -16.70 -21.47 13.76
C GLY A 182 -17.23 -22.89 13.64
N ARG A 183 -16.98 -23.76 14.63
CA ARG A 183 -17.55 -25.12 14.69
C ARG A 183 -19.04 -25.08 14.99
N GLN A 184 -19.44 -24.32 16.02
CA GLN A 184 -20.85 -24.15 16.37
C GLN A 184 -21.64 -23.50 15.23
N MET A 185 -21.05 -22.57 14.48
CA MET A 185 -21.66 -22.01 13.28
C MET A 185 -21.85 -23.07 12.19
N ALA A 186 -20.87 -23.96 11.99
CA ALA A 186 -21.01 -25.05 11.03
C ALA A 186 -22.13 -26.01 11.44
N ASP A 187 -22.18 -26.41 12.72
CA ASP A 187 -23.21 -27.29 13.26
C ASP A 187 -24.60 -26.65 13.13
N PHE A 188 -24.73 -25.37 13.46
CA PHE A 188 -25.98 -24.61 13.29
C PHE A 188 -26.45 -24.61 11.82
N THR A 189 -25.58 -24.25 10.88
CA THR A 189 -25.97 -24.21 9.45
C THR A 189 -26.28 -25.58 8.86
N ASN A 190 -25.78 -26.67 9.46
CA ASN A 190 -26.06 -28.03 9.02
C ASN A 190 -27.23 -28.67 9.80
N SER A 191 -27.82 -27.98 10.78
CA SER A 191 -28.97 -28.49 11.51
C SER A 191 -30.21 -28.56 10.62
N ASP A 192 -31.01 -29.61 10.80
CA ASP A 192 -32.26 -29.81 10.05
C ASP A 192 -33.19 -28.61 10.22
N ASP A 193 -33.28 -28.06 11.44
CA ASP A 193 -34.08 -26.85 11.73
C ASP A 193 -33.70 -25.65 10.86
N PHE A 194 -32.41 -25.42 10.60
CA PHE A 194 -31.97 -24.30 9.75
C PHE A 194 -32.12 -24.63 8.26
N GLN A 195 -31.90 -25.88 7.86
CA GLN A 195 -32.04 -26.33 6.47
C GLN A 195 -33.51 -26.36 6.02
N ASP A 196 -34.42 -26.77 6.90
CA ASP A 196 -35.86 -26.89 6.63
C ASP A 196 -36.65 -25.63 6.97
N SER A 197 -36.02 -24.63 7.63
CA SER A 197 -36.67 -23.36 7.90
C SER A 197 -37.06 -22.64 6.60
N SER A 198 -38.36 -22.59 6.31
CA SER A 198 -38.95 -21.55 5.47
C SER A 198 -39.07 -20.29 6.33
N VAL A 199 -37.95 -19.56 6.45
CA VAL A 199 -37.90 -18.34 7.28
C VAL A 199 -38.80 -17.28 6.66
N THR A 200 -40.05 -17.21 7.12
CA THR A 200 -41.00 -16.17 6.75
C THR A 200 -40.70 -14.95 7.61
N ILE A 201 -40.17 -13.90 6.99
CA ILE A 201 -40.03 -12.59 7.61
C ILE A 201 -41.45 -11.98 7.69
N PRO A 202 -41.94 -11.54 8.87
CA PRO A 202 -43.15 -10.73 8.93
C PRO A 202 -42.93 -9.43 8.14
N PRO A 203 -43.88 -8.99 7.30
CA PRO A 203 -43.71 -7.75 6.56
C PRO A 203 -43.68 -6.58 7.55
N ASP A 204 -42.53 -5.90 7.64
CA ASP A 204 -42.47 -4.60 8.29
C ASP A 204 -43.39 -3.65 7.54
N THR A 205 -44.24 -2.99 8.32
CA THR A 205 -45.30 -2.06 7.93
C THR A 205 -44.87 -1.05 6.87
N GLU A 206 -45.65 -1.01 5.79
CA GLU A 206 -45.68 0.01 4.76
C GLU A 206 -45.68 1.43 5.34
N SER A 207 -44.83 2.30 4.80
CA SER A 207 -45.19 3.71 4.63
C SER A 207 -45.21 3.99 3.13
N GLU A 208 -46.43 4.04 2.61
CA GLU A 208 -46.77 4.36 1.24
C GLU A 208 -46.55 5.85 0.90
N THR A 209 -46.61 6.07 -0.42
CA THR A 209 -46.83 7.31 -1.17
C THR A 209 -45.55 8.02 -1.61
N ARG A 210 -45.33 8.33 -2.90
CA ARG A 210 -46.20 8.34 -4.09
C ARG A 210 -45.30 8.49 -5.32
N ASN A 211 -45.52 7.68 -6.36
CA ASN A 211 -45.20 8.07 -7.73
C ASN A 211 -46.34 8.92 -8.30
N PRO A 212 -46.07 9.77 -9.30
CA PRO A 212 -46.79 9.56 -10.55
C PRO A 212 -45.92 9.66 -11.82
N ALA A 213 -46.18 8.66 -12.67
CA ALA A 213 -46.14 8.54 -14.12
C ALA A 213 -45.54 9.63 -15.06
N VAL A 214 -44.61 9.14 -15.90
CA VAL A 214 -44.59 9.07 -17.39
C VAL A 214 -44.72 10.35 -18.25
N SER A 215 -43.69 10.59 -19.06
CA SER A 215 -43.74 10.91 -20.51
C SER A 215 -42.36 10.56 -21.12
N ASP A 216 -42.18 9.40 -21.74
CA ASP A 216 -42.29 9.14 -23.19
C ASP A 216 -41.67 10.21 -24.12
N SER A 217 -40.49 9.90 -24.66
CA SER A 217 -40.12 10.20 -26.04
C SER A 217 -38.93 9.32 -26.42
N GLY A 218 -39.20 8.29 -27.20
CA GLY A 218 -38.17 7.41 -27.75
C GLY A 218 -37.32 8.09 -28.82
N THR A 219 -36.11 7.57 -28.99
CA THR A 219 -35.50 7.40 -30.32
C THR A 219 -34.44 6.31 -30.23
N ASN A 220 -34.61 5.29 -31.07
CA ASN A 220 -33.60 4.31 -31.43
C ASN A 220 -32.39 5.01 -32.04
N GLY A 221 -31.18 4.59 -31.66
CA GLY A 221 -29.94 4.97 -32.32
C GLY A 221 -28.84 3.98 -31.94
N SER A 222 -28.43 3.21 -32.94
CA SER A 222 -27.50 2.08 -32.88
C SER A 222 -26.06 2.44 -32.51
N ILE A 223 -25.34 1.41 -32.08
CA ILE A 223 -23.88 1.29 -32.06
C ILE A 223 -23.33 1.54 -33.48
N ALA A 224 -23.00 2.79 -33.77
CA ALA A 224 -22.07 3.28 -34.79
C ALA A 224 -22.32 4.80 -34.91
N GLU A 225 -21.30 5.60 -34.60
CA GLU A 225 -21.18 7.07 -34.72
C GLU A 225 -20.94 7.76 -33.36
N LEU A 226 -19.66 7.84 -32.99
CA LEU A 226 -19.00 9.05 -32.45
C LEU A 226 -17.48 8.77 -32.33
N GLU A 227 -16.90 8.30 -33.45
CA GLU A 227 -15.48 8.48 -33.71
C GLU A 227 -15.25 9.97 -34.08
N GLY A 228 -14.22 10.58 -33.50
CA GLY A 228 -13.63 11.81 -34.04
C GLY A 228 -13.93 13.11 -33.29
N VAL A 229 -13.49 13.23 -32.03
CA VAL A 229 -12.99 14.51 -31.49
C VAL A 229 -11.81 14.17 -30.56
N PHE A 230 -10.75 15.00 -30.60
CA PHE A 230 -9.41 14.81 -30.01
C PHE A 230 -8.35 14.13 -30.90
N ALA A 231 -8.20 14.64 -32.12
CA ALA A 231 -6.89 14.79 -32.74
C ALA A 231 -6.51 16.29 -32.73
N SER A 232 -5.73 16.71 -31.73
CA SER A 232 -4.77 17.83 -31.78
C SER A 232 -4.33 18.24 -30.37
N GLU A 233 -3.56 17.39 -29.70
CA GLU A 233 -2.52 17.91 -28.80
C GLU A 233 -1.20 17.30 -29.23
N GLN A 234 -0.39 18.14 -29.85
CA GLN A 234 0.99 17.86 -30.19
C GLN A 234 1.76 17.50 -28.90
N PRO A 235 2.80 16.65 -28.99
CA PRO A 235 3.66 16.39 -27.85
C PRO A 235 4.28 17.71 -27.39
N ALA A 236 4.09 18.07 -26.12
CA ALA A 236 4.75 19.21 -25.51
C ALA A 236 6.26 19.06 -25.70
N GLU A 237 6.84 19.97 -26.48
CA GLU A 237 8.28 20.08 -26.69
C GLU A 237 8.98 20.24 -25.33
N HIS A 238 10.01 19.42 -25.11
CA HIS A 238 11.00 19.69 -24.07
C HIS A 238 11.57 21.10 -24.29
N PRO A 239 11.60 22.00 -23.29
CA PRO A 239 12.26 23.27 -23.46
C PRO A 239 13.76 23.01 -23.66
N LYS A 240 14.27 23.42 -24.82
CA LYS A 240 15.70 23.45 -25.12
C LYS A 240 16.41 24.22 -24.01
N VAL A 241 17.41 23.56 -23.44
CA VAL A 241 18.32 24.09 -22.43
C VAL A 241 18.93 25.39 -22.97
N ALA A 242 18.57 26.51 -22.32
CA ALA A 242 19.28 27.76 -22.50
C ALA A 242 20.67 27.61 -21.87
N ASP A 243 21.70 27.81 -22.68
CA ASP A 243 23.08 27.95 -22.25
C ASP A 243 23.18 29.19 -21.34
N VAL A 244 23.21 28.97 -20.03
CA VAL A 244 23.51 30.02 -19.05
C VAL A 244 24.80 29.62 -18.35
N SER A 245 25.89 30.01 -18.99
CA SER A 245 27.18 30.14 -18.35
C SER A 245 27.11 30.96 -17.06
N GLY A 246 27.73 30.42 -16.00
CA GLY A 246 28.36 31.22 -14.96
C GLY A 246 27.47 31.75 -13.84
N LYS A 247 27.19 30.90 -12.85
CA LYS A 247 27.41 31.18 -11.41
C LYS A 247 27.23 29.89 -10.61
N THR A 248 28.35 29.25 -10.28
CA THR A 248 28.38 28.10 -9.37
C THR A 248 27.93 28.55 -7.99
N ALA A 249 26.69 28.24 -7.63
CA ALA A 249 26.29 28.17 -6.23
C ALA A 249 27.26 27.22 -5.50
N ALA A 250 27.64 27.54 -4.27
CA ALA A 250 28.51 26.67 -3.47
C ALA A 250 27.96 25.22 -3.50
N PRO A 251 28.83 24.20 -3.59
CA PRO A 251 28.39 22.81 -3.65
C PRO A 251 27.51 22.52 -2.43
N ILE A 252 26.23 22.24 -2.70
CA ILE A 252 25.24 21.94 -1.67
C ILE A 252 25.51 20.51 -1.22
N ASP A 253 25.66 20.33 0.09
CA ASP A 253 25.80 19.00 0.66
C ASP A 253 24.46 18.25 0.54
N MET A 254 24.37 17.38 -0.47
CA MET A 254 23.20 16.56 -0.70
C MET A 254 22.88 15.64 0.47
N ALA A 255 23.82 15.34 1.36
CA ALA A 255 23.51 14.60 2.59
C ALA A 255 22.56 15.37 3.51
N VAL A 256 22.68 16.71 3.59
CA VAL A 256 21.76 17.58 4.35
C VAL A 256 20.37 17.54 3.71
N VAL A 257 20.31 17.76 2.39
CA VAL A 257 19.04 17.75 1.65
C VAL A 257 18.35 16.40 1.77
N LEU A 258 19.09 15.29 1.66
CA LEU A 258 18.54 13.93 1.79
C LEU A 258 18.03 13.60 3.20
N LYS A 259 18.68 14.16 4.23
CA LYS A 259 18.26 14.03 5.63
C LYS A 259 16.95 14.79 5.87
N GLU A 260 16.84 16.01 5.36
CA GLU A 260 15.63 16.83 5.47
C GLU A 260 14.48 16.34 4.58
N LEU A 261 14.81 15.73 3.44
CA LEU A 261 13.84 15.03 2.60
C LEU A 261 13.13 13.93 3.39
N GLY A 262 13.74 13.39 4.45
CA GLY A 262 13.14 12.50 5.45
C GLY A 262 11.84 11.80 5.01
N ASN A 263 10.72 12.32 5.51
CA ASN A 263 9.36 11.80 5.30
C ASN A 263 8.58 12.46 4.15
N LEU A 264 9.19 13.37 3.39
CA LEU A 264 8.52 14.09 2.30
C LEU A 264 8.34 13.16 1.09
N ARG A 265 7.08 13.02 0.63
CA ARG A 265 6.68 12.18 -0.52
C ARG A 265 6.03 13.04 -1.62
N LYS A 266 5.75 12.42 -2.78
CA LYS A 266 5.12 13.07 -3.95
C LYS A 266 5.90 14.31 -4.42
N THR A 267 5.33 15.50 -4.38
CA THR A 267 5.94 16.76 -4.84
C THR A 267 6.84 17.41 -3.78
N GLY A 268 6.90 16.87 -2.55
CA GLY A 268 7.67 17.46 -1.46
C GLY A 268 9.16 17.62 -1.77
N TRP A 269 9.73 16.72 -2.58
CA TRP A 269 11.11 16.87 -3.04
C TRP A 269 11.30 18.04 -4.01
N ARG A 270 10.28 18.40 -4.80
CA ARG A 270 10.33 19.55 -5.74
C ARG A 270 10.39 20.87 -4.98
N ILE A 271 9.65 20.96 -3.88
CA ILE A 271 9.68 22.14 -2.99
C ILE A 271 11.08 22.30 -2.42
N ARG A 272 11.67 21.24 -1.85
CA ARG A 272 13.04 21.28 -1.32
C ARG A 272 14.07 21.59 -2.40
N ALA A 273 13.93 20.98 -3.58
CA ALA A 273 14.82 21.25 -4.69
C ALA A 273 14.79 22.72 -5.14
N ALA A 274 13.62 23.36 -5.06
CA ALA A 274 13.46 24.79 -5.34
C ALA A 274 14.04 25.68 -4.23
N GLU A 275 13.79 25.35 -2.95
CA GLU A 275 14.34 26.07 -1.79
C GLU A 275 15.88 26.11 -1.81
N TYR A 276 16.51 24.98 -2.12
CA TYR A 276 17.96 24.85 -2.24
C TYR A 276 18.50 25.31 -3.60
N MET A 277 17.64 25.75 -4.53
CA MET A 277 18.02 26.15 -5.89
C MET A 277 18.90 25.09 -6.61
N LEU A 278 18.58 23.81 -6.44
CA LEU A 278 19.40 22.72 -6.94
C LEU A 278 19.52 22.75 -8.48
N PRO A 279 20.68 22.40 -9.06
CA PRO A 279 20.84 22.27 -10.50
C PRO A 279 20.01 21.08 -11.05
N PRO A 280 19.66 21.07 -12.36
CA PRO A 280 18.79 20.05 -12.94
C PRO A 280 19.19 18.60 -12.63
N ALA A 281 20.49 18.28 -12.69
CA ALA A 281 21.00 16.94 -12.39
C ALA A 281 20.70 16.50 -10.94
N GLU A 282 20.81 17.41 -9.96
CA GLU A 282 20.49 17.11 -8.56
C GLU A 282 18.99 17.01 -8.34
N ARG A 283 18.17 17.75 -9.11
CA ARG A 283 16.71 17.60 -9.08
C ARG A 283 16.29 16.23 -9.59
N GLU A 284 16.89 15.78 -10.69
CA GLU A 284 16.65 14.46 -11.27
C GLU A 284 17.08 13.35 -10.28
N PHE A 285 18.22 13.52 -9.62
CA PHE A 285 18.64 12.62 -8.54
C PHE A 285 17.62 12.56 -7.39
N LEU A 286 17.12 13.71 -6.93
CA LEU A 286 16.08 13.75 -5.89
C LEU A 286 14.77 13.09 -6.33
N GLU A 287 14.41 13.19 -7.60
CA GLU A 287 13.27 12.48 -8.15
C GLU A 287 13.45 10.96 -8.04
N GLY A 288 14.61 10.45 -8.47
CA GLY A 288 14.96 9.03 -8.36
C GLY A 288 14.90 8.55 -6.90
N VAL A 289 15.45 9.31 -5.96
CA VAL A 289 15.38 8.99 -4.53
C VAL A 289 13.93 9.02 -4.01
N SER A 290 13.11 9.98 -4.45
CA SER A 290 11.70 10.03 -4.08
C SER A 290 10.93 8.82 -4.60
N LYS A 291 11.20 8.39 -5.83
CA LYS A 291 10.58 7.18 -6.42
C LYS A 291 10.95 5.93 -5.63
N LEU A 292 12.23 5.79 -5.24
CA LEU A 292 12.68 4.71 -4.35
C LEU A 292 11.89 4.71 -3.04
N ARG A 293 11.76 5.89 -2.39
CA ARG A 293 11.04 6.01 -1.10
C ARG A 293 9.55 5.69 -1.22
N SER A 294 8.96 5.91 -2.38
CA SER A 294 7.58 5.51 -2.72
C SER A 294 7.44 4.04 -3.15
N GLY A 295 8.54 3.28 -3.19
CA GLY A 295 8.55 1.88 -3.61
C GLY A 295 8.50 1.69 -5.14
N LEU A 296 8.64 2.75 -5.92
CA LEU A 296 8.69 2.70 -7.38
C LEU A 296 10.13 2.38 -7.83
N TYR A 297 10.62 1.20 -7.47
CA TYR A 297 12.05 0.86 -7.61
C TYR A 297 12.52 0.86 -9.06
N GLN A 298 11.73 0.34 -10.01
CA GLN A 298 12.13 0.32 -11.41
C GLN A 298 12.21 1.73 -12.01
N GLU A 299 11.24 2.58 -11.71
CA GLU A 299 11.28 4.00 -12.14
C GLU A 299 12.47 4.72 -11.52
N ALA A 300 12.74 4.46 -10.23
CA ALA A 300 13.92 5.01 -9.55
C ALA A 300 15.22 4.53 -10.21
N MET A 301 15.32 3.24 -10.54
CA MET A 301 16.49 2.68 -11.22
C MET A 301 16.71 3.32 -12.58
N ASN A 302 15.67 3.45 -13.41
CA ASN A 302 15.80 4.08 -14.73
C ASN A 302 16.35 5.52 -14.64
N ILE A 303 15.85 6.31 -13.67
CA ILE A 303 16.33 7.67 -13.43
C ILE A 303 17.80 7.66 -12.96
N LEU A 304 18.12 6.82 -11.98
CA LEU A 304 19.47 6.76 -11.41
C LEU A 304 20.51 6.19 -12.40
N GLU A 305 20.11 5.27 -13.28
CA GLU A 305 20.92 4.72 -14.38
C GLU A 305 21.29 5.80 -15.40
N ASN A 306 20.33 6.68 -15.75
CA ASN A 306 20.62 7.84 -16.60
C ASN A 306 21.66 8.77 -15.94
N ILE A 307 21.55 8.99 -14.63
CA ILE A 307 22.48 9.85 -13.88
C ILE A 307 23.89 9.26 -13.88
N VAL A 308 24.06 7.96 -13.59
CA VAL A 308 25.40 7.35 -13.59
C VAL A 308 25.98 7.19 -15.00
N SER A 309 25.12 7.11 -16.02
CA SER A 309 25.55 7.11 -17.42
C SER A 309 26.05 8.49 -17.86
N ALA A 310 25.41 9.57 -17.39
CA ALA A 310 25.83 10.93 -17.66
C ALA A 310 27.03 11.37 -16.80
N ASN A 311 27.12 10.87 -15.56
CA ASN A 311 28.20 11.15 -14.62
C ASN A 311 28.56 9.88 -13.82
N SER A 312 29.59 9.17 -14.29
CA SER A 312 30.07 7.95 -13.64
C SER A 312 30.58 8.18 -12.23
N GLU A 313 30.95 9.41 -11.86
CA GLU A 313 31.50 9.76 -10.54
C GLU A 313 30.42 10.08 -9.50
N HIS A 314 29.14 10.03 -9.88
CA HIS A 314 28.02 10.32 -8.97
C HIS A 314 27.80 9.21 -7.93
N HIS A 315 28.65 9.16 -6.90
CA HIS A 315 28.66 8.11 -5.87
C HIS A 315 27.32 7.90 -5.15
N LEU A 316 26.51 8.95 -4.98
CA LEU A 316 25.16 8.83 -4.40
C LEU A 316 24.19 8.05 -5.30
N ALA A 317 24.29 8.18 -6.63
CA ALA A 317 23.37 7.52 -7.55
C ALA A 317 23.66 6.01 -7.59
N TRP A 318 24.95 5.63 -7.63
CA TRP A 318 25.40 4.25 -7.42
C TRP A 318 24.88 3.65 -6.12
N PHE A 319 24.95 4.40 -5.02
CA PHE A 319 24.45 3.95 -3.73
C PHE A 319 22.95 3.67 -3.76
N TYR A 320 22.15 4.59 -4.31
CA TYR A 320 20.70 4.40 -4.38
C TYR A 320 20.27 3.33 -5.39
N LEU A 321 21.01 3.10 -6.49
CA LEU A 321 20.84 1.93 -7.36
C LEU A 321 21.04 0.63 -6.58
N GLY A 322 22.11 0.56 -5.80
CA GLY A 322 22.38 -0.58 -4.92
C GLY A 322 21.26 -0.84 -3.93
N ARG A 323 20.67 0.20 -3.34
CA ARG A 323 19.51 0.08 -2.46
C ARG A 323 18.25 -0.39 -3.18
N CYS A 324 17.97 0.13 -4.38
CA CYS A 324 16.86 -0.34 -5.21
C CYS A 324 17.00 -1.85 -5.48
N SER A 325 18.15 -2.30 -5.99
CA SER A 325 18.42 -3.72 -6.28
C SER A 325 18.35 -4.60 -5.02
N ASN A 326 18.83 -4.10 -3.87
CA ASN A 326 18.72 -4.82 -2.59
C ASN A 326 17.26 -5.00 -2.15
N LEU A 327 16.41 -4.00 -2.37
CA LEU A 327 14.99 -4.02 -2.01
C LEU A 327 14.14 -4.86 -2.97
N THR A 328 14.52 -4.94 -4.24
CA THR A 328 13.86 -5.80 -5.24
C THR A 328 14.36 -7.25 -5.20
N GLY A 329 15.49 -7.51 -4.54
CA GLY A 329 16.06 -8.85 -4.35
C GLY A 329 17.13 -9.24 -5.38
N SER A 330 17.50 -8.33 -6.29
CA SER A 330 18.62 -8.49 -7.22
C SER A 330 19.96 -8.31 -6.50
N LEU A 331 20.32 -9.26 -5.63
CA LEU A 331 21.44 -9.11 -4.70
C LEU A 331 22.81 -8.96 -5.37
N GLN A 332 23.03 -9.59 -6.52
CA GLN A 332 24.29 -9.48 -7.27
C GLN A 332 24.49 -8.08 -7.86
N GLU A 333 23.46 -7.53 -8.51
CA GLU A 333 23.47 -6.15 -9.01
C GLU A 333 23.61 -5.15 -7.86
N ALA A 334 22.93 -5.41 -6.74
CA ALA A 334 23.03 -4.58 -5.55
C ALA A 334 24.49 -4.51 -5.05
N GLU A 335 25.20 -5.63 -5.03
CA GLU A 335 26.62 -5.66 -4.67
C GLU A 335 27.47 -4.84 -5.65
N GLU A 336 27.27 -5.01 -6.96
CA GLU A 336 28.02 -4.29 -7.99
C GLU A 336 27.85 -2.78 -7.88
N TYR A 337 26.60 -2.31 -7.76
CA TYR A 337 26.29 -0.90 -7.59
C TYR A 337 26.86 -0.33 -6.28
N LEU A 338 26.77 -1.06 -5.17
CA LEU A 338 27.33 -0.61 -3.89
C LEU A 338 28.86 -0.60 -3.90
N ARG A 339 29.53 -1.53 -4.58
CA ARG A 339 30.99 -1.48 -4.77
C ARG A 339 31.40 -0.26 -5.59
N ASN A 340 30.64 0.09 -6.62
CA ASN A 340 30.85 1.32 -7.38
C ASN A 340 30.70 2.57 -6.50
N ALA A 341 29.70 2.61 -5.61
CA ALA A 341 29.53 3.70 -4.66
C ALA A 341 30.72 3.81 -3.69
N VAL A 342 31.16 2.67 -3.12
CA VAL A 342 32.29 2.60 -2.19
C VAL A 342 33.60 2.98 -2.87
N SER A 343 33.85 2.60 -4.13
CA SER A 343 35.09 2.94 -4.82
C SER A 343 35.25 4.45 -5.07
N ARG A 344 34.13 5.19 -5.12
CA ARG A 344 34.10 6.64 -5.36
C ARG A 344 34.06 7.45 -4.07
N ASN A 345 33.58 6.85 -2.98
CA ASN A 345 33.60 7.45 -1.65
C ASN A 345 33.82 6.36 -0.59
N GLU A 346 35.10 6.01 -0.41
CA GLU A 346 35.51 4.86 0.39
C GLU A 346 35.40 5.08 1.91
N ASP A 347 35.25 6.33 2.32
CA ASP A 347 35.12 6.78 3.70
C ASP A 347 33.66 7.04 4.10
N ASN A 348 32.69 6.76 3.23
CA ASN A 348 31.29 6.89 3.60
C ASN A 348 30.82 5.67 4.41
N PRO A 349 30.52 5.82 5.71
CA PRO A 349 30.19 4.69 6.56
C PRO A 349 28.82 4.08 6.25
N ASP A 350 27.89 4.81 5.62
CA ASP A 350 26.59 4.29 5.22
C ASP A 350 26.71 3.34 4.02
N TYR A 351 27.63 3.62 3.10
CA TYR A 351 27.87 2.80 1.90
C TYR A 351 28.43 1.43 2.29
N LEU A 352 29.40 1.44 3.20
CA LEU A 352 30.03 0.23 3.74
C LEU A 352 29.01 -0.65 4.49
N VAL A 353 28.07 -0.04 5.22
CA VAL A 353 27.02 -0.78 5.95
C VAL A 353 26.03 -1.41 4.97
N GLU A 354 25.52 -0.67 3.99
CA GLU A 354 24.58 -1.23 3.01
C GLU A 354 25.24 -2.36 2.18
N LEU A 355 26.52 -2.21 1.80
CA LEU A 355 27.26 -3.29 1.13
C LEU A 355 27.39 -4.52 2.03
N ALA A 356 27.72 -4.35 3.31
CA ALA A 356 27.80 -5.44 4.26
C ALA A 356 26.46 -6.18 4.44
N VAL A 357 25.34 -5.45 4.51
CA VAL A 357 23.99 -6.04 4.57
C VAL A 357 23.70 -6.90 3.33
N VAL A 358 24.05 -6.42 2.14
CA VAL A 358 23.88 -7.21 0.90
C VAL A 358 24.76 -8.46 0.91
N LEU A 359 26.02 -8.35 1.35
CA LEU A 359 26.93 -9.48 1.48
C LEU A 359 26.44 -10.54 2.48
N GLU A 360 25.81 -10.12 3.59
CA GLU A 360 25.15 -11.03 4.53
C GLU A 360 23.98 -11.78 3.89
N LYS A 361 23.13 -11.08 3.12
CA LYS A 361 22.04 -11.71 2.36
C LYS A 361 22.57 -12.72 1.33
N LEU A 362 23.76 -12.46 0.77
CA LEU A 362 24.50 -13.37 -0.10
C LEU A 362 25.29 -14.47 0.64
N LYS A 363 25.20 -14.54 1.98
CA LYS A 363 25.91 -15.49 2.86
C LYS A 363 27.44 -15.35 2.86
N ARG A 364 27.98 -14.19 2.48
CA ARG A 364 29.41 -13.84 2.50
C ARG A 364 29.79 -13.14 3.82
N HIS A 365 29.63 -13.86 4.93
CA HIS A 365 29.71 -13.29 6.28
C HIS A 365 31.08 -12.68 6.65
N SER A 366 32.20 -13.32 6.25
CA SER A 366 33.55 -12.83 6.57
C SER A 366 33.86 -11.47 5.92
N GLU A 367 33.39 -11.27 4.70
CA GLU A 367 33.58 -10.02 3.98
C GLU A 367 32.66 -8.93 4.51
N ALA A 368 31.40 -9.26 4.81
CA ALA A 368 30.48 -8.34 5.48
C ALA A 368 31.05 -7.83 6.81
N GLU A 369 31.62 -8.72 7.63
CA GLU A 369 32.27 -8.36 8.89
C GLU A 369 33.40 -7.35 8.69
N THR A 370 34.18 -7.50 7.62
CA THR A 370 35.27 -6.57 7.28
C THR A 370 34.74 -5.17 6.99
N PHE A 371 33.67 -5.06 6.19
CA PHE A 371 33.04 -3.79 5.87
C PHE A 371 32.35 -3.15 7.09
N TYR A 372 31.68 -3.93 7.94
CA TYR A 372 31.13 -3.43 9.19
C TYR A 372 32.20 -2.86 10.11
N LYS A 373 33.34 -3.56 10.26
CA LYS A 373 34.48 -3.07 11.05
C LYS A 373 35.05 -1.77 10.48
N LYS A 374 35.22 -1.67 9.16
CA LYS A 374 35.68 -0.44 8.50
C LYS A 374 34.71 0.73 8.78
N SER A 375 33.40 0.52 8.61
CA SER A 375 32.39 1.54 8.91
C SER A 375 32.42 1.99 10.36
N ALA A 376 32.49 1.04 11.31
CA ALA A 376 32.55 1.33 12.73
C ALA A 376 33.80 2.15 13.11
N LEU A 377 34.95 1.84 12.50
CA LEU A 377 36.19 2.59 12.70
C LEU A 377 36.04 4.03 12.20
N ILE A 378 35.52 4.23 10.99
CA ILE A 378 35.30 5.58 10.41
C ILE A 378 34.36 6.40 11.30
N ARG A 379 33.24 5.83 11.74
CA ARG A 379 32.29 6.52 12.63
C ARG A 379 32.93 6.91 13.97
N LYS A 380 33.76 6.02 14.53
CA LYS A 380 34.48 6.30 15.78
C LYS A 380 35.46 7.47 15.59
N THR A 381 36.19 7.51 14.50
CA THR A 381 37.11 8.61 14.17
C THR A 381 36.36 9.93 13.97
N LEU A 382 35.25 9.92 13.25
CA LEU A 382 34.39 11.10 13.05
C LEU A 382 33.77 11.63 14.36
N ALA A 383 33.44 10.73 15.30
CA ALA A 383 32.91 11.12 16.61
C ALA A 383 33.99 11.66 17.56
N ALA A 384 35.24 11.25 17.40
CA ALA A 384 36.36 11.72 18.22
C ALA A 384 36.98 13.05 17.74
N GLY A 385 36.65 13.50 16.52
CA GLY A 385 37.10 14.76 15.93
C GLY A 385 36.13 15.94 16.08
N LYS A 386 35.02 15.75 16.82
CA LYS A 386 34.09 16.80 17.26
C LYS A 386 34.26 17.03 18.74
#